data_AF-A0A7S2H231-F1
#
_entry.id   AF-A0A7S2H231-F1
#
_cell.length_a   1.000
_cell.length_b   1.000
_cell.length_c   1.000
_cell.angle_alpha   90.00
_cell.angle_beta   90.00
_cell.angle_gamma   90.00
#
_symmetry.space_group_name_H-M   'P 1'
#
loop_
_entity.id
_entity.type
_entity.pdbx_description
1 polymer ?
#
loop_
_entity_poly.entity_id
_entity_poly.type
_entity_poly.pdbx_seq_one_letter_code
_entity_poly.pdbx_strand_id
1 'polypeptide(L)'
;VATKQKEEGVARLMAQSGGAILATMAQSGWKVEPKDEAKGLFEISLPSVQYDLPGATVSIPAPVFLATVRDSFRRLSDCEERLQGDLVLQNGEGLLTVELKFPFRKTFSISAAGWTRSSVGWEEGGAVYVSNFVELGMQLPKVPGLSSIMQYFVTSYGTESTKNCARGLANGADDMDLSAPVVEDIKATKEARTAETVEVAAEAVAVAVAAEAAVAEVAEEAEAVEERKEAEAVAERKEAEA
;
A
#
# COMPACT_ATOMS: atom_id res chain seq x y z
N VAL A 1 -28.63 -4.21 21.03
CA VAL A 1 -29.27 -4.53 19.73
C VAL A 1 -28.61 -3.74 18.60
N ALA A 2 -28.49 -2.41 18.70
CA ALA A 2 -27.81 -1.58 17.69
C ALA A 2 -26.31 -1.90 17.49
N THR A 3 -25.55 -2.20 18.56
CA THR A 3 -24.13 -2.60 18.46
C THR A 3 -23.95 -3.94 17.77
N LYS A 4 -24.80 -4.92 18.10
CA LYS A 4 -24.75 -6.27 17.50
C LYS A 4 -25.05 -6.27 15.99
N GLN A 5 -26.02 -5.44 15.56
CA GLN A 5 -26.31 -5.27 14.12
C GLN A 5 -25.16 -4.61 13.37
N LYS A 6 -24.47 -3.64 13.99
CA LYS A 6 -23.28 -3.01 13.39
C LYS A 6 -22.12 -3.98 13.25
N GLU A 7 -21.85 -4.76 14.30
CA GLU A 7 -20.84 -5.82 14.27
C GLU A 7 -21.12 -6.84 13.16
N GLU A 8 -22.38 -7.26 12.99
CA GLU A 8 -22.78 -8.19 11.92
C GLU A 8 -22.66 -7.58 10.52
N GLY A 9 -23.00 -6.29 10.35
CA GLY A 9 -22.85 -5.57 9.07
C GLY A 9 -21.39 -5.42 8.66
N VAL A 10 -20.52 -5.04 9.60
CA VAL A 10 -19.07 -4.95 9.36
C VAL A 10 -18.49 -6.32 9.05
N ALA A 11 -18.86 -7.37 9.79
CA ALA A 11 -18.41 -8.73 9.50
C ALA A 11 -18.80 -9.18 8.09
N ARG A 12 -20.02 -8.87 7.62
CA ARG A 12 -20.47 -9.18 6.25
C ARG A 12 -19.75 -8.38 5.18
N LEU A 13 -19.50 -7.10 5.41
CA LEU A 13 -18.70 -6.27 4.50
C LEU A 13 -17.28 -6.83 4.38
N MET A 14 -16.67 -7.21 5.51
CA MET A 14 -15.31 -7.75 5.55
C MET A 14 -15.21 -9.17 4.97
N ALA A 15 -16.33 -9.87 4.83
CA ALA A 15 -16.43 -11.16 4.14
C ALA A 15 -16.42 -11.03 2.61
N GLN A 16 -16.67 -9.84 2.07
CA GLN A 16 -16.71 -9.61 0.62
C GLN A 16 -15.33 -9.74 -0.02
N SER A 17 -15.32 -9.83 -1.36
CA SER A 17 -14.06 -9.81 -2.13
C SER A 17 -13.33 -8.47 -1.95
N GLY A 18 -12.01 -8.48 -2.11
CA GLY A 18 -11.20 -7.26 -2.04
C GLY A 18 -11.67 -6.17 -3.02
N GLY A 19 -12.11 -6.57 -4.21
CA GLY A 19 -12.68 -5.67 -5.21
C GLY A 19 -14.00 -5.02 -4.76
N ALA A 20 -14.88 -5.78 -4.10
CA ALA A 20 -16.12 -5.26 -3.57
C ALA A 20 -15.88 -4.26 -2.42
N ILE A 21 -14.98 -4.59 -1.48
CA ILE A 21 -14.59 -3.67 -0.40
C ILE A 21 -13.97 -2.39 -0.96
N LEU A 22 -13.09 -2.51 -1.97
CA LEU A 22 -12.48 -1.37 -2.64
C LEU A 22 -13.52 -0.49 -3.37
N ALA A 23 -14.51 -1.10 -4.02
CA ALA A 23 -15.62 -0.40 -4.65
C ALA A 23 -16.51 0.33 -3.63
N THR A 24 -16.73 -0.24 -2.44
CA THR A 24 -17.45 0.41 -1.34
C THR A 24 -16.72 1.63 -0.78
N MET A 25 -15.37 1.63 -0.81
CA MET A 25 -14.56 2.79 -0.44
C MET A 25 -14.63 3.92 -1.48
N ALA A 26 -14.96 3.59 -2.72
CA ALA A 26 -14.90 4.50 -3.84
C ALA A 26 -15.92 5.64 -3.68
N GLN A 27 -15.44 6.88 -3.76
CA GLN A 27 -16.30 8.06 -3.68
C GLN A 27 -16.95 8.36 -5.03
N SER A 28 -17.89 9.31 -5.04
CA SER A 28 -18.56 9.73 -6.27
C SER A 28 -17.56 10.08 -7.37
N GLY A 29 -17.75 9.46 -8.55
CA GLY A 29 -16.90 9.65 -9.72
C GLY A 29 -15.65 8.78 -9.78
N TRP A 30 -15.33 8.03 -8.72
CA TRP A 30 -14.26 7.03 -8.75
C TRP A 30 -14.74 5.79 -9.51
N LYS A 31 -13.88 5.20 -10.33
CA LYS A 31 -14.15 3.91 -10.96
C LYS A 31 -13.09 2.92 -10.55
N VAL A 32 -13.53 1.72 -10.19
CA VAL A 32 -12.67 0.59 -9.83
C VAL A 32 -12.88 -0.49 -10.87
N GLU A 33 -11.85 -0.82 -11.63
CA GLU A 33 -11.89 -1.82 -12.69
C GLU A 33 -10.92 -2.97 -12.36
N PRO A 34 -11.37 -4.24 -12.36
CA PRO A 34 -10.46 -5.37 -12.18
C PRO A 34 -9.55 -5.51 -13.40
N LYS A 35 -8.24 -5.58 -13.18
CA LYS A 35 -7.26 -5.93 -14.22
C LYS A 35 -6.87 -7.39 -14.14
N ASP A 36 -6.68 -7.90 -12.91
CA ASP A 36 -6.43 -9.31 -12.62
C ASP A 36 -6.91 -9.60 -11.18
N GLU A 37 -8.17 -9.99 -11.05
CA GLU A 37 -8.81 -10.21 -9.74
C GLU A 37 -8.18 -11.37 -8.96
N ALA A 38 -7.67 -12.38 -9.66
CA ALA A 38 -6.98 -13.52 -9.02
C ALA A 38 -5.68 -13.09 -8.31
N LYS A 39 -5.04 -12.02 -8.79
CA LYS A 39 -3.87 -11.41 -8.15
C LYS A 39 -4.21 -10.18 -7.30
N GLY A 40 -5.50 -9.86 -7.14
CA GLY A 40 -5.95 -8.66 -6.43
C GLY A 40 -5.52 -7.36 -7.10
N LEU A 41 -5.36 -7.33 -8.43
CA LEU A 41 -4.95 -6.14 -9.19
C LEU A 41 -6.16 -5.41 -9.76
N PHE A 42 -6.28 -4.14 -9.40
CA PHE A 42 -7.35 -3.25 -9.80
C PHE A 42 -6.78 -1.93 -10.33
N GLU A 43 -7.48 -1.31 -11.27
CA GLU A 43 -7.22 0.05 -11.69
C GLU A 43 -8.29 0.96 -11.08
N ILE A 44 -7.84 2.03 -10.44
CA ILE A 44 -8.70 3.05 -9.87
C ILE A 44 -8.51 4.33 -10.68
N SER A 45 -9.59 4.82 -11.28
CA SER A 45 -9.59 6.13 -11.93
C SER A 45 -10.41 7.13 -11.12
N LEU A 46 -9.85 8.32 -10.91
CA LEU A 46 -10.53 9.44 -10.30
C LEU A 46 -11.09 10.39 -11.38
N PRO A 47 -12.14 11.17 -11.08
CA PRO A 47 -12.68 12.13 -12.05
C PRO A 47 -11.64 13.22 -12.34
N SER A 48 -11.60 13.68 -13.59
CA SER A 48 -10.84 14.90 -13.94
C SER A 48 -11.44 16.10 -13.25
N VAL A 49 -10.61 17.04 -12.83
CA VAL A 49 -11.05 18.25 -12.14
C VAL A 49 -10.50 19.48 -12.84
N GLN A 50 -11.34 20.49 -13.00
CA GLN A 50 -10.94 21.81 -13.46
C GLN A 50 -11.50 22.87 -12.51
N TYR A 51 -10.62 23.70 -11.97
CA TYR A 51 -10.96 24.84 -11.16
C TYR A 51 -10.61 26.12 -11.89
N ASP A 52 -11.63 26.92 -12.21
CA ASP A 52 -11.45 28.27 -12.71
C ASP A 52 -11.46 29.27 -11.56
N LEU A 53 -10.33 29.96 -11.39
CA LEU A 53 -10.10 30.97 -10.37
C LEU A 53 -9.92 32.35 -11.03
N PRO A 54 -10.19 33.45 -10.32
CA PRO A 54 -9.81 34.77 -10.81
C PRO A 54 -8.30 34.83 -11.09
N GLY A 55 -7.94 34.90 -12.38
CA GLY A 55 -6.54 34.99 -12.82
C GLY A 55 -5.82 33.66 -13.03
N ALA A 56 -6.44 32.51 -12.78
CA ALA A 56 -5.83 31.20 -13.02
C ALA A 56 -6.84 30.11 -13.38
N THR A 57 -6.41 29.10 -14.13
CA THR A 57 -7.13 27.83 -14.28
C THR A 57 -6.22 26.70 -13.83
N VAL A 58 -6.72 25.82 -12.99
CA VAL A 58 -6.02 24.60 -12.55
C VAL A 58 -6.78 23.41 -13.12
N SER A 59 -6.11 22.57 -13.90
CA SER A 59 -6.68 21.34 -14.43
C SER A 59 -5.87 20.13 -14.01
N ILE A 60 -6.58 19.06 -13.66
CA ILE A 60 -6.04 17.75 -13.30
C ILE A 60 -6.80 16.75 -14.19
N PRO A 61 -6.15 16.10 -15.18
CA PRO A 61 -6.77 15.04 -15.95
C PRO A 61 -7.05 13.85 -15.03
N ALA A 62 -7.95 12.94 -15.42
CA ALA A 62 -8.36 11.80 -14.61
C ALA A 62 -7.14 11.00 -14.11
N PRO A 63 -6.80 11.08 -12.81
CA PRO A 63 -5.70 10.31 -12.26
C PRO A 63 -6.01 8.82 -12.31
N VAL A 64 -5.01 8.00 -12.64
CA VAL A 64 -5.10 6.54 -12.74
C VAL A 64 -4.11 5.92 -11.78
N PHE A 65 -4.61 5.05 -10.92
CA PHE A 65 -3.81 4.31 -9.94
C PHE A 65 -3.93 2.82 -10.22
N LEU A 66 -2.80 2.11 -10.14
CA LEU A 66 -2.79 0.67 -10.05
C LEU A 66 -2.82 0.30 -8.57
N ALA A 67 -3.84 -0.45 -8.16
CA ALA A 67 -4.06 -0.90 -6.80
C ALA A 67 -3.83 -2.41 -6.72
N THR A 68 -2.93 -2.83 -5.83
CA THR A 68 -2.74 -4.24 -5.48
C THR A 68 -3.33 -4.47 -4.10
N VAL A 69 -4.37 -5.27 -4.01
CA VAL A 69 -5.09 -5.59 -2.77
C VAL A 69 -4.77 -7.02 -2.36
N ARG A 70 -4.34 -7.20 -1.12
CA ARG A 70 -4.07 -8.50 -0.52
C ARG A 70 -4.75 -8.65 0.83
N ASP A 71 -5.07 -9.89 1.17
CA ASP A 71 -5.51 -10.21 2.52
C ASP A 71 -4.32 -10.18 3.48
N SER A 72 -4.50 -9.63 4.68
CA SER A 72 -3.42 -9.48 5.67
C SER A 72 -3.69 -10.25 6.96
N PHE A 73 -4.96 -10.30 7.42
CA PHE A 73 -5.42 -10.99 8.63
C PHE A 73 -4.50 -10.83 9.86
N ARG A 74 -3.88 -9.65 10.01
CA ARG A 74 -3.01 -9.32 11.15
C ARG A 74 -3.85 -8.77 12.29
N ARG A 75 -3.61 -9.24 13.51
CA ARG A 75 -4.20 -8.64 14.71
C ARG A 75 -3.19 -7.69 15.35
N LEU A 76 -3.55 -6.42 15.42
CA LEU A 76 -2.79 -5.34 16.05
C LEU A 76 -3.58 -4.89 17.28
N SER A 77 -3.18 -5.37 18.47
CA SER A 77 -3.88 -5.12 19.74
C SER A 77 -5.40 -5.36 19.68
N ASP A 78 -6.14 -4.29 19.45
CA ASP A 78 -7.58 -4.07 19.44
C ASP A 78 -8.19 -4.03 18.02
N CYS A 79 -7.35 -4.10 16.98
CA CYS A 79 -7.72 -4.07 15.57
C CYS A 79 -7.41 -5.40 14.86
N GLU A 80 -8.31 -5.89 14.02
CA GLU A 80 -8.06 -6.97 13.05
C GLU A 80 -7.97 -6.38 11.64
N GLU A 81 -6.79 -6.46 11.03
CA GLU A 81 -6.52 -6.01 9.66
C GLU A 81 -7.01 -7.05 8.66
N ARG A 82 -7.90 -6.65 7.76
CA ARG A 82 -8.51 -7.51 6.75
C ARG A 82 -7.78 -7.44 5.43
N LEU A 83 -7.55 -6.23 4.93
CA LEU A 83 -6.93 -5.96 3.63
C LEU A 83 -5.75 -5.01 3.81
N GLN A 84 -4.78 -5.19 2.94
CA GLN A 84 -3.75 -4.21 2.67
C GLN A 84 -3.74 -3.91 1.17
N GLY A 85 -3.81 -2.64 0.82
CA GLY A 85 -3.81 -2.14 -0.54
C GLY A 85 -2.60 -1.25 -0.79
N ASP A 86 -1.84 -1.55 -1.83
CA ASP A 86 -0.78 -0.68 -2.34
C ASP A 86 -1.29 0.01 -3.60
N LEU A 87 -1.34 1.34 -3.60
CA LEU A 87 -1.76 2.14 -4.75
C LEU A 87 -0.56 2.88 -5.32
N VAL A 88 -0.35 2.76 -6.63
CA VAL A 88 0.73 3.41 -7.38
C VAL A 88 0.12 4.27 -8.48
N LEU A 89 0.44 5.57 -8.49
CA LEU A 89 0.04 6.50 -9.54
C LEU A 89 0.70 6.13 -10.89
N GLN A 90 -0.10 5.93 -11.93
CA GLN A 90 0.37 5.48 -13.25
C GLN A 90 0.59 6.63 -14.23
N ASN A 91 -0.27 7.66 -14.20
CA ASN A 91 -0.24 8.79 -15.14
C ASN A 91 0.22 10.10 -14.48
N GLY A 92 1.31 10.02 -13.72
CA GLY A 92 1.80 11.13 -12.91
C GLY A 92 2.54 12.23 -13.69
N GLU A 93 2.91 11.98 -14.95
CA GLU A 93 3.57 12.98 -15.79
C GLU A 93 2.61 14.10 -16.18
N GLY A 94 2.97 15.34 -15.86
CA GLY A 94 2.18 16.53 -16.15
C GLY A 94 0.76 16.51 -15.57
N LEU A 95 0.57 15.77 -14.47
CA LEU A 95 -0.72 15.50 -13.84
C LEU A 95 -1.47 16.78 -13.46
N LEU A 96 -0.79 17.89 -13.20
CA LEU A 96 -1.46 19.14 -12.84
C LEU A 96 -0.98 20.26 -13.75
N THR A 97 -1.92 20.89 -14.45
CA THR A 97 -1.65 22.07 -15.29
C THR A 97 -2.22 23.31 -14.63
N VAL A 98 -1.38 24.32 -14.42
CA VAL A 98 -1.77 25.64 -13.92
C VAL A 98 -1.55 26.67 -15.02
N GLU A 99 -2.61 27.30 -15.48
CA GLU A 99 -2.58 28.41 -16.42
C GLU A 99 -2.83 29.72 -15.68
N LEU A 100 -1.80 30.57 -15.54
CA LEU A 100 -1.93 31.91 -14.98
C LEU A 100 -2.31 32.92 -16.06
N LYS A 101 -3.51 33.49 -16.00
CA LYS A 101 -4.07 34.41 -17.01
C LYS A 101 -3.51 35.85 -16.89
N PHE A 102 -3.13 36.31 -15.69
CA PHE A 102 -2.57 37.65 -15.43
C PHE A 102 -1.60 37.64 -14.24
N PRO A 103 -0.48 38.40 -14.25
CA PRO A 103 0.02 39.26 -15.33
C PRO A 103 0.93 38.53 -16.34
N PHE A 104 1.25 37.24 -16.14
CA PHE A 104 2.34 36.59 -16.88
C PHE A 104 1.95 35.57 -17.96
N ARG A 105 0.66 35.26 -18.21
CA ARG A 105 0.22 34.27 -19.23
C ARG A 105 1.16 33.04 -19.28
N LYS A 106 1.40 32.44 -18.11
CA LYS A 106 2.31 31.30 -17.97
C LYS A 106 1.52 30.06 -17.67
N THR A 107 1.91 28.97 -18.34
CA THR A 107 1.42 27.63 -18.05
C THR A 107 2.54 26.86 -17.36
N PHE A 108 2.20 26.22 -16.25
CA PHE A 108 3.07 25.30 -15.54
C PHE A 108 2.44 23.93 -15.58
N SER A 109 3.25 22.92 -15.84
CA SER A 109 2.85 21.53 -15.66
C SER A 109 3.64 20.96 -14.50
N ILE A 110 2.95 20.28 -13.59
CA ILE A 110 3.51 19.65 -12.40
C ILE A 110 3.33 18.14 -12.56
N SER A 111 4.45 17.44 -12.51
CA SER A 111 4.48 15.98 -12.46
C SER A 111 4.56 15.50 -11.02
N ALA A 112 3.91 14.37 -10.74
CA ALA A 112 3.91 13.71 -9.45
C ALA A 112 4.23 12.22 -9.62
N ALA A 113 4.94 11.65 -8.66
CA ALA A 113 5.02 10.21 -8.46
C ALA A 113 4.55 9.93 -7.04
N GLY A 114 3.63 8.99 -6.88
CA GLY A 114 3.01 8.72 -5.59
C GLY A 114 2.79 7.24 -5.39
N TRP A 115 3.09 6.80 -4.18
CA TRP A 115 2.72 5.50 -3.66
C TRP A 115 2.01 5.67 -2.33
N THR A 116 0.99 4.87 -2.10
CA THR A 116 0.35 4.81 -0.79
C THR A 116 0.01 3.38 -0.43
N ARG A 117 0.21 3.05 0.85
CA ARG A 117 -0.25 1.81 1.45
C ARG A 117 -1.42 2.12 2.37
N SER A 118 -2.54 1.47 2.13
CA SER A 118 -3.72 1.53 2.98
C SER A 118 -3.95 0.18 3.62
N SER A 119 -4.33 0.18 4.89
CA SER A 119 -4.78 -1.03 5.59
C SER A 119 -6.23 -0.83 6.00
N VAL A 120 -7.07 -1.84 5.77
CA VAL A 120 -8.49 -1.83 6.10
C VAL A 120 -8.77 -2.99 7.03
N GLY A 121 -9.53 -2.73 8.08
CA GLY A 121 -9.85 -3.71 9.12
C GLY A 121 -11.01 -3.26 9.97
N TRP A 122 -11.10 -3.81 11.17
CA TRP A 122 -12.10 -3.42 12.16
C TRP A 122 -11.56 -3.53 13.58
N GLU A 123 -12.15 -2.75 14.48
CA GLU A 123 -11.87 -2.76 15.92
C GLU A 123 -12.86 -3.67 16.67
N GLU A 124 -12.47 -4.12 17.86
CA GLU A 124 -13.39 -4.77 18.80
C GLU A 124 -14.59 -3.85 19.11
N GLY A 125 -15.81 -4.33 18.83
CA GLY A 125 -17.05 -3.53 18.91
C GLY A 125 -17.62 -3.07 17.56
N GLY A 126 -17.03 -3.52 16.44
CA GLY A 126 -17.63 -3.39 15.11
C GLY A 126 -17.42 -2.02 14.45
N ALA A 127 -16.36 -1.30 14.82
CA ALA A 127 -15.98 -0.07 14.13
C ALA A 127 -15.02 -0.39 12.98
N VAL A 128 -15.21 0.24 11.81
CA VAL A 128 -14.30 0.08 10.68
C VAL A 128 -13.01 0.86 10.93
N TYR A 129 -11.88 0.20 10.72
CA TYR A 129 -10.55 0.77 10.79
C TYR A 129 -9.98 0.97 9.38
N VAL A 130 -9.46 2.17 9.10
CA VAL A 130 -8.68 2.44 7.89
C VAL A 130 -7.46 3.26 8.28
N SER A 131 -6.28 2.77 7.93
CA SER A 131 -5.03 3.51 8.03
C SER A 131 -4.41 3.71 6.67
N ASN A 132 -3.69 4.81 6.51
CA ASN A 132 -3.05 5.16 5.26
C ASN A 132 -1.65 5.72 5.52
N PHE A 133 -0.68 5.24 4.75
CA PHE A 133 0.67 5.76 4.65
C PHE A 133 0.88 6.28 3.23
N VAL A 134 1.17 7.58 3.08
CA VAL A 134 1.41 8.23 1.78
C VAL A 134 2.87 8.62 1.67
N GLU A 135 3.52 8.21 0.58
CA GLU A 135 4.79 8.77 0.16
C GLU A 135 4.65 9.37 -1.24
N LEU A 136 5.01 10.65 -1.36
CA LEU A 136 4.77 11.42 -2.57
C LEU A 136 6.00 12.23 -2.97
N GLY A 137 6.53 11.94 -4.15
CA GLY A 137 7.54 12.73 -4.83
C GLY A 137 6.88 13.72 -5.79
N MET A 138 7.19 15.01 -5.66
CA MET A 138 6.75 16.03 -6.62
C MET A 138 7.93 16.75 -7.23
N GLN A 139 7.87 16.97 -8.53
CA GLN A 139 8.76 17.90 -9.20
C GLN A 139 8.08 19.27 -9.28
N LEU A 140 8.41 20.15 -8.34
CA LEU A 140 7.87 21.50 -8.28
C LEU A 140 8.79 22.52 -8.96
N PRO A 141 8.23 23.56 -9.60
CA PRO A 141 9.01 24.70 -10.06
C PRO A 141 9.67 25.42 -8.88
N LYS A 142 10.83 26.05 -9.12
CA LYS A 142 11.62 26.76 -8.10
C LYS A 142 10.93 28.08 -7.68
N VAL A 143 9.87 27.95 -6.89
CA VAL A 143 9.11 29.06 -6.30
C VAL A 143 9.23 28.97 -4.78
N PRO A 144 9.71 30.02 -4.10
CA PRO A 144 9.81 30.02 -2.63
C PRO A 144 8.47 29.72 -1.96
N GLY A 145 8.47 28.79 -1.00
CA GLY A 145 7.28 28.41 -0.21
C GLY A 145 6.32 27.43 -0.88
N LEU A 146 6.43 27.18 -2.19
CA LEU A 146 5.53 26.27 -2.92
C LEU A 146 5.62 24.83 -2.39
N SER A 147 6.84 24.35 -2.10
CA SER A 147 7.04 22.99 -1.57
C SER A 147 6.32 22.75 -0.25
N SER A 148 6.40 23.71 0.69
CA SER A 148 5.74 23.58 1.99
C SER A 148 4.21 23.62 1.88
N ILE A 149 3.68 24.48 1.00
CA ILE A 149 2.23 24.54 0.73
C ILE A 149 1.75 23.23 0.13
N MET A 150 2.47 22.69 -0.86
CA MET A 150 2.09 21.44 -1.52
C MET A 150 2.20 20.24 -0.57
N GLN A 151 3.23 20.16 0.27
CA GLN A 151 3.34 19.12 1.31
C GLN A 151 2.17 19.17 2.31
N TYR A 152 1.79 20.38 2.76
CA TYR A 152 0.65 20.56 3.64
C TYR A 152 -0.68 20.15 2.98
N PHE A 153 -0.88 20.56 1.72
CA PHE A 153 -2.07 20.20 0.94
C PHE A 153 -2.19 18.67 0.81
N VAL A 154 -1.11 17.99 0.42
CA VAL A 154 -1.09 16.52 0.26
C VAL A 154 -1.40 15.82 1.58
N THR A 155 -0.79 16.25 2.68
CA THR A 155 -1.00 15.63 4.00
C THR A 155 -2.44 15.84 4.49
N SER A 156 -2.97 17.05 4.32
CA SER A 156 -4.34 17.40 4.73
C SER A 156 -5.37 16.64 3.89
N TYR A 157 -5.19 16.64 2.56
CA TYR A 157 -6.06 15.94 1.63
C TYR A 157 -6.03 14.42 1.83
N GLY A 158 -4.86 13.84 2.09
CA GLY A 158 -4.71 12.42 2.41
C GLY A 158 -5.47 12.02 3.68
N THR A 159 -5.38 12.85 4.72
CA THR A 159 -6.11 12.64 5.98
C THR A 159 -7.62 12.71 5.77
N GLU A 160 -8.11 13.71 5.04
CA GLU A 160 -9.54 13.87 4.76
C GLU A 160 -10.07 12.76 3.86
N SER A 161 -9.31 12.39 2.83
CA SER A 161 -9.63 11.27 1.93
C SER A 161 -9.73 9.95 2.68
N THR A 162 -8.82 9.70 3.63
CA THR A 162 -8.87 8.50 4.48
C THR A 162 -10.14 8.46 5.32
N LYS A 163 -10.52 9.59 5.93
CA LYS A 163 -11.79 9.69 6.70
C LYS A 163 -13.01 9.44 5.82
N ASN A 164 -13.01 9.95 4.59
CA ASN A 164 -14.11 9.75 3.66
C ASN A 164 -14.20 8.30 3.19
N CYS A 165 -13.07 7.60 2.99
CA CYS A 165 -13.07 6.16 2.70
C CYS A 165 -13.61 5.35 3.90
N ALA A 166 -13.20 5.69 5.12
CA ALA A 166 -13.73 5.04 6.34
C ALA A 166 -15.24 5.25 6.49
N ARG A 167 -15.76 6.44 6.17
CA ARG A 167 -17.21 6.70 6.12
C ARG A 167 -17.91 5.90 5.04
N GLY A 168 -17.33 5.78 3.85
CA GLY A 168 -17.86 4.96 2.76
C GLY A 168 -18.03 3.50 3.18
N LEU A 169 -17.00 2.94 3.84
CA LEU A 169 -17.07 1.59 4.40
C LEU A 169 -18.10 1.45 5.52
N ALA A 170 -18.18 2.42 6.44
CA ALA A 170 -19.17 2.39 7.51
C ALA A 170 -20.60 2.40 6.95
N ASN A 171 -20.88 3.26 5.97
CA ASN A 171 -22.18 3.29 5.29
C ASN A 171 -22.44 1.98 4.54
N GLY A 172 -21.44 1.45 3.82
CA GLY A 172 -21.58 0.18 3.12
C GLY A 172 -21.82 -1.01 4.06
N ALA A 173 -21.29 -0.98 5.28
CA ALA A 173 -21.58 -1.97 6.31
C ALA A 173 -23.02 -1.82 6.85
N ASP A 174 -23.51 -0.60 7.02
CA ASP A 174 -24.89 -0.32 7.44
C ASP A 174 -25.92 -0.74 6.37
N ASP A 175 -25.55 -0.65 5.08
CA ASP A 175 -26.38 -1.03 3.93
C ASP A 175 -26.39 -2.54 3.64
N MET A 176 -25.59 -3.35 4.37
CA MET A 176 -25.58 -4.80 4.19
C MET A 176 -26.92 -5.40 4.62
N ASP A 177 -27.56 -6.15 3.73
CA ASP A 177 -28.76 -6.88 4.07
C ASP A 177 -28.43 -7.99 5.08
N LEU A 178 -28.85 -7.80 6.34
CA LEU A 178 -28.65 -8.73 7.45
C LEU A 178 -29.61 -9.94 7.40
N SER A 179 -30.59 -9.95 6.50
CA SER A 179 -31.59 -11.02 6.39
C SER A 179 -31.18 -12.18 5.47
N ALA A 180 -30.19 -11.99 4.60
CA ALA A 180 -29.60 -13.06 3.80
C ALA A 180 -28.71 -14.00 4.66
N PRO A 181 -28.63 -15.31 4.36
CA PRO A 181 -27.75 -16.21 5.09
C PRO A 181 -26.27 -15.82 4.89
N VAL A 182 -25.51 -15.75 6.00
CA VAL A 182 -24.07 -15.56 5.98
C VAL A 182 -23.45 -16.81 5.34
N VAL A 183 -22.75 -16.67 4.22
CA VAL A 183 -21.92 -17.75 3.70
C VAL A 183 -20.75 -17.90 4.67
N GLU A 184 -20.72 -19.01 5.43
CA GLU A 184 -19.74 -19.30 6.48
C GLU A 184 -18.32 -19.61 5.95
N ASP A 185 -17.83 -18.88 4.95
CA ASP A 185 -16.53 -19.18 4.31
C ASP A 185 -15.33 -18.61 5.09
N ILE A 186 -15.54 -17.74 6.08
CA ILE A 186 -14.43 -17.05 6.78
C ILE A 186 -13.65 -18.02 7.69
N LYS A 187 -14.31 -18.99 8.34
CA LYS A 187 -13.62 -19.97 9.19
C LYS A 187 -12.83 -20.99 8.36
N ALA A 188 -13.43 -21.50 7.29
CA ALA A 188 -12.77 -22.44 6.38
C ALA A 188 -11.57 -21.81 5.68
N THR A 189 -11.66 -20.53 5.27
CA THR A 189 -10.56 -19.80 4.64
C THR A 189 -9.44 -19.47 5.65
N LYS A 190 -9.79 -19.15 6.89
CA LYS A 190 -8.83 -18.89 7.97
C LYS A 190 -8.08 -20.16 8.38
N GLU A 191 -8.77 -21.30 8.50
CA GLU A 191 -8.14 -22.58 8.84
C GLU A 191 -7.31 -23.16 7.68
N ALA A 192 -7.78 -23.06 6.43
CA ALA A 192 -7.05 -23.52 5.26
C ALA A 192 -5.77 -22.71 4.98
N ARG A 193 -5.80 -21.37 5.13
CA ARG A 193 -4.61 -20.54 4.90
C ARG A 193 -3.64 -20.46 6.07
N THR A 194 -4.09 -20.73 7.30
CA THR A 194 -3.16 -20.89 8.44
C THR A 194 -2.31 -22.15 8.23
N ALA A 195 -2.88 -23.22 7.66
CA ALA A 195 -2.10 -24.39 7.25
C ALA A 195 -1.09 -24.06 6.13
N GLU A 196 -1.51 -23.32 5.10
CA GLU A 196 -0.65 -22.91 3.97
C GLU A 196 0.49 -21.97 4.40
N THR A 197 0.24 -21.02 5.32
CA THR A 197 1.28 -20.11 5.84
C THR A 197 2.25 -20.80 6.79
N VAL A 198 1.84 -21.84 7.52
CA VAL A 198 2.75 -22.66 8.33
C VAL A 198 3.66 -23.50 7.43
N GLU A 199 3.16 -24.00 6.30
CA GLU A 199 3.94 -24.78 5.34
C GLU A 199 5.00 -23.91 4.63
N VAL A 200 4.62 -22.72 4.17
CA VAL A 200 5.55 -21.74 3.56
C VAL A 200 6.56 -21.20 4.58
N ALA A 201 6.16 -21.00 5.85
CA ALA A 201 7.09 -20.60 6.90
C ALA A 201 8.09 -21.72 7.24
N ALA A 202 7.67 -22.99 7.24
CA ALA A 202 8.56 -24.12 7.43
C ALA A 202 9.57 -24.25 6.28
N GLU A 203 9.14 -24.02 5.04
CA GLU A 203 10.02 -24.03 3.87
C GLU A 203 11.01 -22.85 3.88
N ALA A 204 10.57 -21.64 4.26
CA ALA A 204 11.44 -20.49 4.40
C ALA A 204 12.47 -20.66 5.54
N VAL A 205 12.10 -21.30 6.64
CA VAL A 205 13.03 -21.65 7.73
C VAL A 205 14.03 -22.70 7.27
N ALA A 206 13.62 -23.72 6.50
CA ALA A 206 14.54 -24.70 5.93
C ALA A 206 15.56 -24.06 4.97
N VAL A 207 15.11 -23.11 4.14
CA VAL A 207 16.00 -22.35 3.23
C VAL A 207 16.94 -21.43 4.01
N ALA A 208 16.48 -20.79 5.09
CA ALA A 208 17.32 -19.95 5.94
C ALA A 208 18.42 -20.77 6.66
N VAL A 209 18.06 -21.94 7.20
CA VAL A 209 19.02 -22.85 7.86
C VAL A 209 20.03 -23.41 6.84
N ALA A 210 19.61 -23.72 5.62
CA ALA A 210 20.51 -24.15 4.56
C ALA A 210 21.46 -23.02 4.11
N ALA A 211 20.97 -21.79 4.03
CA ALA A 211 21.79 -20.62 3.70
C ALA A 211 22.83 -20.32 4.80
N GLU A 212 22.45 -20.44 6.07
CA GLU A 212 23.35 -20.22 7.21
C GLU A 212 24.45 -21.30 7.28
N ALA A 213 24.12 -22.56 6.97
CA ALA A 213 25.11 -23.64 6.84
C ALA A 213 26.10 -23.40 5.69
N ALA A 214 25.62 -22.93 4.53
CA ALA A 214 26.47 -22.61 3.39
C ALA A 214 27.41 -21.42 3.68
N VAL A 215 26.95 -20.42 4.44
CA VAL A 215 27.79 -19.28 4.85
C VAL A 215 28.88 -19.71 5.84
N ALA A 216 28.58 -20.66 6.74
CA ALA A 216 29.57 -21.22 7.65
C ALA A 216 30.66 -22.01 6.92
N GLU A 217 30.30 -22.82 5.91
CA GLU A 217 31.25 -23.58 5.10
C GLU A 217 32.17 -22.66 4.28
N VAL A 218 31.63 -21.58 3.70
CA VAL A 218 32.41 -20.58 2.97
C VAL A 218 33.34 -19.78 3.89
N ALA A 219 32.94 -19.54 5.15
CA ALA A 219 33.79 -18.87 6.13
C ALA A 219 34.97 -19.74 6.56
N GLU A 220 34.76 -21.05 6.76
CA GLU A 220 35.82 -22.00 7.10
C GLU A 220 36.83 -22.16 5.94
N GLU A 221 36.37 -22.21 4.69
CA GLU A 221 37.26 -22.21 3.52
C GLU A 221 38.05 -20.90 3.39
N ALA A 222 37.45 -19.75 3.70
CA ALA A 222 38.13 -18.45 3.62
C ALA A 222 39.26 -18.33 4.65
N GLU A 223 39.04 -18.78 5.89
CA GLU A 223 40.05 -18.79 6.95
C GLU A 223 41.22 -19.73 6.60
N ALA A 224 40.92 -20.92 6.06
CA ALA A 224 41.94 -21.86 5.61
C ALA A 224 42.78 -21.34 4.42
N VAL A 225 42.21 -20.50 3.55
CA VAL A 225 42.93 -19.84 2.45
C VAL A 225 43.82 -18.71 2.98
N GLU A 226 43.39 -17.99 4.00
CA GLU A 226 44.18 -16.93 4.63
C GLU A 226 45.41 -17.51 5.35
N GLU A 227 45.23 -18.56 6.16
CA GLU A 227 46.35 -19.23 6.83
C GLU A 227 47.38 -19.80 5.86
N ARG A 228 46.94 -20.33 4.71
CA ARG A 228 47.86 -20.81 3.65
C ARG A 228 48.67 -19.68 3.03
N LYS A 229 48.06 -18.53 2.78
CA LYS A 229 48.75 -17.34 2.24
C LYS A 229 49.76 -16.77 3.23
N GLU A 230 49.44 -16.77 4.52
CA GLU A 230 50.37 -16.33 5.55
C GLU A 230 51.57 -17.29 5.69
N ALA A 231 51.32 -18.60 5.63
CA ALA A 231 52.39 -19.61 5.65
C ALA A 231 53.33 -19.50 4.43
N GLU A 232 52.77 -19.25 3.24
CA GLU A 232 53.54 -19.05 2.01
C GLU A 232 54.37 -17.75 2.07
N ALA A 233 53.79 -16.65 2.56
CA ALA A 233 54.51 -15.39 2.73
C ALA A 233 55.66 -15.47 3.76
N VAL A 234 55.50 -16.28 4.81
CA VAL A 234 56.56 -16.53 5.79
C VAL A 234 57.67 -17.43 5.22
N ALA A 235 57.32 -18.39 4.37
CA ALA A 235 58.30 -19.22 3.68
C ALA A 235 59.15 -18.41 2.69
N GLU A 236 58.52 -17.55 1.87
CA GLU A 236 59.23 -16.68 0.93
C GLU A 236 60.17 -15.69 1.63
N ARG A 237 59.79 -15.17 2.80
CA ARG A 237 60.67 -14.29 3.59
C ARG A 237 61.89 -15.02 4.14
N LYS A 238 61.74 -16.28 4.55
CA LYS A 238 62.86 -17.08 5.05
C LYS A 238 63.82 -17.50 3.94
N GLU A 239 63.32 -17.70 2.72
CA GLU A 239 64.14 -18.01 1.56
C GLU A 239 64.89 -16.78 1.02
N ALA A 240 64.35 -15.57 1.21
CA ALA A 240 65.02 -14.31 0.88
C ALA A 240 66.11 -13.90 1.88
N GLU A 241 66.11 -14.45 3.10
CA GLU A 241 67.10 -14.18 4.16
C GLU A 241 68.23 -15.23 4.24
N ALA A 242 68.17 -16.30 3.44
CA ALA A 242 69.18 -17.37 3.35
C ALA A 242 70.16 -17.14 2.19
#